data_AF-A0A382A2Q4-F1
#
_entry.id   AF-A0A382A2Q4-F1
#
_cell.length_a   1.000
_cell.length_b   1.000
_cell.length_c   1.000
_cell.angle_alpha   90.00
_cell.angle_beta   90.00
_cell.angle_gamma   90.00
#
_symmetry.space_group_name_H-M   'P 1'
#
loop_
_entity.id
_entity.type
_entity.pdbx_description
1 polymer ?
#
loop_
_entity_poly.entity_id
_entity_poly.type
_entity_poly.pdbx_seq_one_letter_code
_entity_poly.pdbx_strand_id
1 'polypeptide(L)'
;MKELYFTSPRRRSLRTIRLEYGQVRKKFVLRTFEGNIIGRRVSEGSPKEEVFDDEKELLKMVYETKKGLLEGRWIVKNKQS
;
A
#
# COMPACT_ATOMS: atom_id res chain seq x y z
N MET A 1 4.29 -9.02 9.04
CA MET A 1 3.96 -8.27 7.81
C MET A 1 4.61 -6.89 7.90
N LYS A 2 5.15 -6.37 6.81
CA LYS A 2 5.57 -4.97 6.68
C LYS A 2 4.40 -4.18 6.10
N GLU A 3 4.22 -2.95 6.56
CA GLU A 3 3.19 -2.05 6.05
C GLU A 3 3.82 -0.74 5.58
N LEU A 4 3.36 -0.24 4.44
CA LEU A 4 3.70 1.07 3.92
C LEU A 4 2.40 1.83 3.69
N TYR A 5 2.35 3.07 4.19
CA TYR A 5 1.19 3.93 4.04
C TYR A 5 1.53 5.07 3.10
N PHE A 6 0.65 5.32 2.15
CA PHE A 6 0.79 6.39 1.17
C PHE A 6 -0.45 7.26 1.23
N THR A 7 -0.24 8.56 1.24
CA THR A 7 -1.33 9.53 1.20
C THR A 7 -1.10 10.50 0.07
N SER A 8 -2.11 10.72 -0.77
CA SER A 8 -2.07 11.76 -1.79
C SER A 8 -3.16 12.79 -1.49
N PRO A 9 -2.77 14.05 -1.21
CA PRO A 9 -3.72 15.10 -0.95
C PRO A 9 -4.45 15.54 -2.22
N ARG A 10 -5.78 15.59 -2.16
CA ARG A 10 -6.65 16.15 -3.19
C ARG A 10 -7.44 17.32 -2.59
N ARG A 11 -7.98 18.22 -3.43
CA ARG A 11 -8.66 19.46 -2.98
C ARG A 11 -9.73 19.28 -1.90
N ARG A 12 -10.43 18.13 -1.86
CA ARG A 12 -11.53 17.86 -0.90
C ARG A 12 -11.42 16.50 -0.20
N SER A 13 -10.37 15.72 -0.47
CA SER A 13 -10.19 14.37 0.08
C SER A 13 -8.71 13.99 0.12
N LEU A 14 -8.35 13.05 0.99
CA LEU A 14 -7.04 12.40 0.94
C LEU A 14 -7.22 11.00 0.37
N ARG A 15 -6.54 10.69 -0.73
CA ARG A 15 -6.45 9.30 -1.17
C ARG A 15 -5.45 8.59 -0.28
N THR A 16 -5.77 7.38 0.14
CA THR A 16 -4.89 6.56 0.97
C THR A 16 -4.65 5.23 0.29
N ILE A 17 -3.39 4.82 0.22
CA ILE A 17 -3.02 3.48 -0.22
C ILE A 17 -2.20 2.86 0.89
N ARG A 18 -2.61 1.68 1.37
CA ARG A 18 -1.81 0.88 2.28
C ARG A 18 -1.32 -0.36 1.53
N LEU A 19 -0.01 -0.54 1.50
CA LEU A 19 0.62 -1.76 1.02
C LEU A 19 1.04 -2.58 2.24
N GLU A 20 0.40 -3.72 2.44
CA GLU A 20 0.80 -4.71 3.43
C GLU A 20 1.46 -5.88 2.70
N TYR A 21 2.66 -6.26 3.10
CA TYR A 21 3.36 -7.37 2.45
C TYR A 21 4.19 -8.19 3.42
N GLY A 22 4.34 -9.47 3.13
CA GLY A 22 5.17 -10.35 3.93
C GLY A 22 4.88 -11.82 3.70
N GLN A 23 5.53 -12.67 4.49
CA GLN A 23 5.34 -14.10 4.41
C GLN A 23 4.13 -14.55 5.26
N VAL A 24 3.22 -15.28 4.63
CA VAL A 24 2.11 -15.98 5.27
C VAL A 24 2.31 -17.47 5.09
N ARG A 25 2.57 -18.17 6.19
CA ARG A 25 2.93 -19.59 6.19
C ARG A 25 4.16 -19.85 5.31
N LYS A 26 3.99 -20.40 4.11
CA LYS A 26 5.05 -20.70 3.15
C LYS A 26 5.02 -19.83 1.89
N LYS A 27 4.03 -18.94 1.75
CA LYS A 27 3.88 -18.07 0.59
C LYS A 27 4.09 -16.61 0.97
N PHE A 28 4.45 -15.81 -0.01
CA PHE A 28 4.57 -14.36 0.12
C PHE A 28 3.28 -13.72 -0.35
N VAL A 29 2.78 -12.73 0.39
CA VAL A 29 1.50 -12.09 0.10
C VAL A 29 1.72 -10.59 0.06
N LEU A 30 1.19 -9.95 -0.98
CA LEU A 30 1.02 -8.51 -1.11
C LEU A 30 -0.47 -8.19 -1.03
N ARG A 31 -0.84 -7.28 -0.15
CA ARG A 31 -2.19 -6.74 -0.02
C ARG A 31 -2.15 -5.25 -0.26
N THR A 32 -2.86 -4.83 -1.29
CA THR A 32 -3.01 -3.42 -1.62
C THR A 32 -4.40 -2.97 -1.23
N PHE A 33 -4.47 -2.03 -0.29
CA PHE A 33 -5.71 -1.42 0.15
C PHE A 33 -5.81 -0.02 -0.44
N GLU A 34 -6.84 0.21 -1.25
CA GLU A 34 -7.16 1.52 -1.77
C GLU A 34 -8.27 2.14 -0.92
N GLY A 35 -8.06 3.37 -0.48
CA GLY A 35 -8.98 4.07 0.40
C GLY A 35 -9.04 5.56 0.14
N ASN A 36 -10.01 6.21 0.78
CA ASN A 36 -10.18 7.66 0.75
C ASN A 36 -10.64 8.17 2.10
N ILE A 37 -10.06 9.29 2.52
CA ILE A 37 -10.48 10.06 3.68
C ILE A 37 -11.20 11.32 3.19
N ILE A 38 -12.46 11.50 3.61
CA ILE A 38 -13.27 12.68 3.33
C ILE A 38 -13.74 13.25 4.67
N GLY A 39 -13.15 14.38 5.08
CA GLY A 39 -13.40 14.96 6.41
C GLY A 39 -13.01 13.98 7.52
N ARG A 40 -14.01 13.50 8.28
CA ARG A 40 -13.84 12.48 9.34
C ARG A 40 -14.12 11.04 8.87
N ARG A 41 -14.64 10.85 7.66
CA ARG A 41 -14.94 9.50 7.15
C ARG A 41 -13.71 8.91 6.48
N VAL A 42 -13.27 7.78 7.01
CA VAL A 42 -12.25 6.92 6.41
C VAL A 42 -12.99 5.78 5.70
N SER A 43 -12.72 5.62 4.41
CA SER A 43 -13.18 4.49 3.63
C SER A 43 -11.97 3.71 3.17
N GLU A 44 -11.94 2.41 3.47
CA GLU A 44 -10.93 1.48 2.96
C GLU A 44 -11.68 0.43 2.14
N GLY A 45 -11.28 0.25 0.89
CA GLY A 45 -11.82 -0.77 0.00
C GLY A 45 -11.28 -2.15 0.32
N SER A 46 -11.85 -3.17 -0.31
CA SER A 46 -11.36 -4.54 -0.18
C SER A 46 -9.91 -4.64 -0.69
N PRO A 47 -9.04 -5.39 0.01
CA PRO A 47 -7.67 -5.58 -0.43
C PRO A 47 -7.61 -6.34 -1.74
N LYS A 48 -6.76 -5.89 -2.66
CA LYS A 48 -6.25 -6.72 -3.74
C LYS A 48 -5.13 -7.58 -3.17
N GLU A 49 -5.34 -8.89 -3.13
CA GLU A 49 -4.34 -9.85 -2.64
C GLU A 49 -3.63 -10.49 -3.82
N GLU A 50 -2.31 -10.40 -3.84
CA GLU A 50 -1.43 -11.08 -4.77
C GLU A 50 -0.52 -12.02 -3.99
N VAL A 51 -0.42 -13.26 -4.44
CA VAL A 51 0.34 -14.32 -3.77
C VAL A 51 1.53 -14.70 -4.65
N PHE A 52 2.70 -14.73 -4.03
CA PHE A 52 3.98 -15.03 -4.65
C PHE A 52 4.61 -16.24 -3.96
N ASP A 53 5.38 -17.02 -4.70
CA ASP A 53 6.14 -18.14 -4.13
C ASP A 53 7.55 -17.69 -3.68
N ASP A 54 8.10 -16.63 -4.29
CA ASP A 54 9.42 -16.09 -3.97
C ASP A 54 9.40 -14.68 -3.35
N GLU A 55 10.24 -14.47 -2.33
CA GLU A 55 10.36 -13.15 -1.67
C GLU A 55 10.88 -12.08 -2.64
N LYS A 56 11.81 -12.44 -3.52
CA LYS A 56 12.42 -11.51 -4.47
C LYS A 56 11.39 -10.93 -5.44
N GLU A 57 10.44 -11.76 -5.89
CA GLU A 57 9.35 -11.31 -6.77
C GLU A 57 8.41 -10.35 -6.04
N LEU A 58 8.01 -10.71 -4.81
CA LEU A 58 7.22 -9.83 -3.94
C LEU A 58 7.92 -8.47 -3.77
N LEU A 59 9.20 -8.46 -3.40
CA LEU A 59 9.96 -7.24 -3.16
C LEU A 59 10.11 -6.39 -4.44
N LYS A 60 10.26 -7.03 -5.60
CA LYS A 60 10.30 -6.34 -6.89
C LYS A 60 8.97 -5.63 -7.17
N MET A 61 7.84 -6.33 -7.00
CA MET A 61 6.50 -5.76 -7.18
C MET A 61 6.22 -4.61 -6.21
N VAL A 62 6.60 -4.76 -4.94
CA VAL A 62 6.49 -3.69 -3.94
C VAL A 62 7.31 -2.47 -4.34
N TYR A 63 8.53 -2.68 -4.85
CA TYR A 63 9.42 -1.61 -5.29
C TYR A 63 8.86 -0.86 -6.51
N GLU A 64 8.38 -1.59 -7.52
CA GLU A 64 7.77 -1.00 -8.72
C GLU A 64 6.51 -0.20 -8.36
N THR A 65 5.64 -0.76 -7.51
CA THR A 65 4.43 -0.07 -7.01
C THR A 65 4.81 1.19 -6.25
N LYS A 66 5.78 1.10 -5.34
CA LYS A 66 6.28 2.25 -4.58
C LYS A 66 6.82 3.34 -5.50
N LYS A 67 7.58 2.97 -6.54
CA LYS A 67 8.12 3.92 -7.52
C LYS A 67 7.01 4.64 -8.29
N GLY A 68 6.02 3.90 -8.79
CA GLY A 68 4.87 4.49 -9.49
C GLY A 68 4.05 5.44 -8.60
N LEU A 69 3.89 5.11 -7.31
CA LEU A 69 3.25 5.99 -6.33
C LEU A 69 4.06 7.27 -6.08
N LEU A 70 5.39 7.17 -5.97
CA LEU A 70 6.24 8.34 -5.79
C LEU A 70 6.18 9.27 -7.02
N GLU A 71 6.19 8.72 -8.23
CA GLU A 71 5.99 9.47 -9.47
C GLU A 71 4.63 10.19 -9.51
N GLY A 72 3.58 9.54 -8.98
CA GLY A 72 2.25 10.12 -8.79
C GLY A 72 2.12 11.16 -7.68
N ARG A 73 3.23 11.65 -7.10
CA ARG A 73 3.29 12.61 -5.98
C ARG A 73 2.60 12.11 -4.71
N TRP A 74 2.58 10.79 -4.49
CA TRP A 74 2.10 10.24 -3.23
C TRP A 74 3.14 10.45 -2.12
N ILE A 75 2.68 10.82 -0.94
CA ILE A 75 3.52 11.05 0.23
C ILE A 75 3.59 9.75 1.02
N VAL A 76 4.79 9.22 1.19
CA VAL A 76 5.03 8.04 2.02
C VAL A 76 4.97 8.45 3.49
N LYS A 77 4.03 7.87 4.23
CA LYS A 77 4.04 7.86 5.69
C LYS A 77 4.56 6.50 6.13
N ASN A 78 5.86 6.44 6.40
CA ASN A 78 6.35 5.38 7.27
C ASN A 78 5.80 5.69 8.66
N LYS A 79 5.06 4.76 9.25
CA LYS A 79 4.70 4.82 10.66
C LYS A 79 6.04 4.70 11.42
N GLN A 80 6.67 5.83 11.73
CA GLN A 80 7.76 5.83 12.69
C GLN A 80 7.14 5.39 14.00
N SER A 81 7.55 4.20 14.44
CA SER A 81 7.16 3.60 15.70
C SER A 81 7.63 4.42 16.88
#